data_AF-X0TP33-F1
#
_entry.id   AF-X0TP33-F1
#
_cell.length_a   1.000
_cell.length_b   1.000
_cell.length_c   1.000
_cell.angle_alpha   90.00
_cell.angle_beta   90.00
_cell.angle_gamma   90.00
#
_symmetry.space_group_name_H-M   'P 1'
#
loop_
_entity.id
_entity.type
_entity.pdbx_description
1 polymer ?
#
loop_
_entity_poly.entity_id
_entity_poly.type
_entity_poly.pdbx_seq_one_letter_code
_entity_poly.pdbx_strand_id
1 'polypeptide(L)'
;MIPSDVQHEIRNGIADISFGINRIEKAIVSNGIEIVSPVGHWNIRNDSEGGGGFTAKRGIRSHEKNDLLCIPGQEVVAPFDGIIRRYFNVYEDEPNYIGIEILSTGHHWLAQISYIIPFEEKVVGEVEKRQDIGYAADIRDRYNQRMKPHIDFRLTANPFLFREIEG
;
A
#
# COMPACT_ATOMS: atom_id res chain seq x y z
N MET A 1 -27.20 9.24 -1.08
CA MET A 1 -27.73 7.88 -0.83
C MET A 1 -26.67 6.88 -1.26
N ILE A 2 -26.12 6.12 -0.32
CA ILE A 2 -25.03 5.16 -0.57
C ILE A 2 -25.65 3.84 -1.11
N PRO A 3 -25.10 3.25 -2.18
CA PRO A 3 -25.52 1.95 -2.71
C PRO A 3 -25.48 0.83 -1.65
N SER A 4 -26.42 -0.12 -1.71
CA SER A 4 -26.63 -1.13 -0.64
C SER A 4 -25.48 -2.14 -0.49
N ASP A 5 -24.71 -2.36 -1.55
CA ASP A 5 -23.47 -3.12 -1.57
C ASP A 5 -22.38 -2.45 -0.71
N VAL A 6 -22.24 -1.14 -0.80
CA VAL A 6 -21.29 -0.35 0.02
C VAL A 6 -21.71 -0.32 1.49
N GLN A 7 -23.03 -0.29 1.77
CA GLN A 7 -23.53 -0.37 3.15
C GLN A 7 -23.23 -1.72 3.82
N HIS A 8 -23.08 -2.80 3.04
CA HIS A 8 -22.75 -4.12 3.55
C HIS A 8 -21.26 -4.20 3.97
N GLU A 9 -20.36 -3.60 3.20
CA GLU A 9 -18.92 -3.56 3.47
C GLU A 9 -18.58 -2.71 4.69
N ILE A 10 -19.23 -1.54 4.84
CA ILE A 10 -19.08 -0.65 6.01
C ILE A 10 -19.53 -1.34 7.31
N ARG A 11 -20.65 -2.09 7.28
CA ARG A 11 -21.17 -2.79 8.47
C ARG A 11 -20.26 -3.92 8.96
N ASN A 12 -19.43 -4.48 8.10
CA ASN A 12 -18.52 -5.57 8.43
C ASN A 12 -17.11 -5.09 8.83
N GLY A 13 -16.88 -3.78 8.95
CA GLY A 13 -15.60 -3.22 9.42
C GLY A 13 -14.44 -3.37 8.43
N ILE A 14 -14.73 -3.74 7.19
CA ILE A 14 -13.76 -3.86 6.10
C ILE A 14 -14.23 -2.90 5.00
N ALA A 15 -13.91 -1.62 5.14
CA ALA A 15 -13.93 -0.72 4.00
C ALA A 15 -12.68 -1.04 3.16
N ASP A 16 -12.82 -2.01 2.26
CA ASP A 16 -11.72 -2.50 1.43
C ASP A 16 -11.43 -1.51 0.30
N ILE A 17 -10.18 -1.07 0.19
CA ILE A 17 -9.73 0.09 -0.61
C ILE A 17 -9.58 -0.26 -2.10
N SER A 18 -10.40 -1.18 -2.60
CA SER A 18 -10.33 -1.67 -3.99
C SER A 18 -11.37 -1.11 -4.94
N PHE A 19 -12.35 -0.34 -4.44
CA PHE A 19 -13.32 0.32 -5.32
C PHE A 19 -12.85 1.69 -5.77
N GLY A 20 -12.10 1.70 -6.88
CA GLY A 20 -11.92 2.85 -7.75
C GLY A 20 -11.15 4.03 -7.14
N ILE A 21 -9.92 4.20 -7.60
CA ILE A 21 -9.02 5.34 -7.33
C ILE A 21 -9.77 6.69 -7.31
N ASN A 22 -10.79 6.88 -8.17
CA ASN A 22 -11.57 8.13 -8.27
C ASN A 22 -12.56 8.45 -7.11
N ARG A 23 -12.97 7.48 -6.27
CA ARG A 23 -13.94 7.73 -5.17
C ARG A 23 -13.27 7.84 -3.81
N ILE A 24 -12.17 7.13 -3.62
CA ILE A 24 -11.35 7.20 -2.41
C ILE A 24 -10.49 8.46 -2.42
N GLU A 25 -10.01 8.93 -3.57
CA GLU A 25 -9.45 10.30 -3.71
C GLU A 25 -10.41 11.35 -3.14
N LYS A 26 -11.73 11.25 -3.37
CA LYS A 26 -12.69 12.20 -2.79
C LYS A 26 -12.83 12.09 -1.27
N ALA A 27 -12.76 10.89 -0.68
CA ALA A 27 -12.86 10.70 0.78
C ALA A 27 -11.55 11.03 1.53
N ILE A 28 -10.42 10.79 0.87
CA ILE A 28 -9.06 11.15 1.31
C ILE A 28 -8.87 12.67 1.23
N VAL A 29 -9.29 13.29 0.13
CA VAL A 29 -9.27 14.75 -0.06
C VAL A 29 -10.29 15.46 0.84
N SER A 30 -11.47 14.88 1.11
CA SER A 30 -12.47 15.51 1.99
C SER A 30 -12.06 15.58 3.46
N ASN A 31 -11.09 14.76 3.90
CA ASN A 31 -10.55 14.76 5.26
C ASN A 31 -9.16 15.41 5.36
N GLY A 32 -8.66 16.02 4.28
CA GLY A 32 -7.41 16.80 4.28
C GLY A 32 -6.11 16.00 4.33
N ILE A 33 -6.14 14.67 4.20
CA ILE A 33 -4.92 13.85 4.16
C ILE A 33 -4.63 13.52 2.71
N GLU A 34 -3.67 14.21 2.08
CA GLU A 34 -3.18 13.83 0.76
C GLU A 34 -2.23 12.62 0.89
N ILE A 35 -2.61 11.48 0.32
CA ILE A 35 -1.76 10.28 0.22
C ILE A 35 -1.02 10.30 -1.11
N VAL A 36 0.30 10.18 -1.09
CA VAL A 36 1.12 10.11 -2.30
C VAL A 36 1.51 8.67 -2.62
N SER A 37 1.73 8.38 -3.90
CA SER A 37 2.26 7.07 -4.29
C SER A 37 3.70 6.92 -3.76
N PRO A 38 4.05 5.79 -3.13
CA PRO A 38 5.42 5.52 -2.72
C PRO A 38 6.42 5.46 -3.88
N VAL A 39 5.95 5.29 -5.12
CA VAL A 39 6.77 5.16 -6.33
C VAL A 39 6.45 6.23 -7.38
N GLY A 40 5.84 7.34 -6.96
CA GLY A 40 5.52 8.48 -7.83
C GLY A 40 4.30 8.31 -8.74
N HIS A 41 3.72 7.11 -8.85
CA HIS A 41 2.50 6.86 -9.61
C HIS A 41 1.69 5.66 -9.07
N TRP A 42 0.40 5.56 -9.41
CA TRP A 42 -0.48 4.48 -8.95
C TRP A 42 -0.69 3.36 -9.98
N ASN A 43 0.21 3.25 -10.97
CA ASN A 43 0.08 2.24 -12.04
C ASN A 43 0.19 0.82 -11.47
N ILE A 44 -0.91 0.07 -11.59
CA ILE A 44 -1.01 -1.31 -11.14
C ILE A 44 -0.33 -2.24 -12.15
N ARG A 45 0.49 -3.17 -11.65
CA ARG A 45 1.12 -4.21 -12.47
C ARG A 45 0.05 -5.08 -13.14
N ASN A 46 0.26 -5.35 -14.41
CA ASN A 46 -0.46 -6.36 -15.16
C ASN A 46 0.45 -6.92 -16.26
N ASP A 47 0.70 -8.22 -16.21
CA ASP A 47 1.60 -8.94 -17.11
C ASP A 47 1.22 -10.43 -17.21
N SER A 48 2.05 -11.22 -17.90
CA SER A 48 1.81 -12.66 -18.11
C SER A 48 1.82 -13.48 -16.82
N GLU A 49 2.36 -12.95 -15.73
CA GLU A 49 2.39 -13.61 -14.41
C GLU A 49 1.15 -13.26 -13.58
N GLY A 50 0.22 -12.47 -14.13
CA GLY A 50 -1.09 -12.17 -13.56
C GLY A 50 -1.30 -10.70 -13.20
N GLY A 51 -2.51 -10.41 -12.71
CA GLY A 51 -2.90 -9.06 -12.28
C GLY A 51 -2.33 -8.72 -10.90
N GLY A 52 -1.90 -7.46 -10.75
CA GLY A 52 -1.36 -6.92 -9.51
C GLY A 52 -2.37 -6.16 -8.65
N GLY A 53 -3.60 -5.98 -9.12
CA GLY A 53 -4.62 -5.27 -8.37
C GLY A 53 -5.07 -6.05 -7.13
N PHE A 54 -5.61 -5.34 -6.15
CA PHE A 54 -6.35 -5.96 -5.06
C PHE A 54 -7.46 -6.89 -5.62
N THR A 55 -7.74 -7.99 -4.93
CA THR A 55 -8.60 -9.12 -5.37
C THR A 55 -8.17 -9.85 -6.64
N ALA A 56 -7.03 -9.50 -7.26
CA ALA A 56 -6.53 -10.29 -8.38
C ALA A 56 -6.34 -11.76 -7.98
N LYS A 57 -6.65 -12.67 -8.90
CA LYS A 57 -6.64 -14.11 -8.62
C LYS A 57 -5.23 -14.59 -8.24
N ARG A 58 -5.12 -15.38 -7.17
CA ARG A 58 -3.91 -16.08 -6.71
C ARG A 58 -4.24 -17.54 -6.40
N GLY A 59 -4.61 -18.30 -7.43
CA GLY A 59 -5.08 -19.67 -7.26
C GLY A 59 -6.41 -19.71 -6.49
N ILE A 60 -6.38 -20.29 -5.29
CA ILE A 60 -7.53 -20.31 -4.35
C ILE A 60 -7.62 -19.04 -3.48
N ARG A 61 -6.59 -18.20 -3.51
CA ARG A 61 -6.48 -16.98 -2.69
C ARG A 61 -6.79 -15.75 -3.54
N SER A 62 -7.19 -14.67 -2.90
CA SER A 62 -7.26 -13.33 -3.49
C SER A 62 -6.01 -12.54 -3.14
N HIS A 63 -5.61 -11.62 -4.02
CA HIS A 63 -4.52 -10.70 -3.74
C HIS A 63 -4.96 -9.62 -2.74
N GLU A 64 -4.27 -9.48 -1.60
CA GLU A 64 -4.64 -8.56 -0.52
C GLU A 64 -3.94 -7.19 -0.59
N LYS A 65 -3.18 -6.94 -1.66
CA LYS A 65 -2.37 -5.74 -1.84
C LYS A 65 -2.51 -5.23 -3.28
N ASN A 66 -1.90 -4.10 -3.58
CA ASN A 66 -1.73 -3.60 -4.94
C ASN A 66 -0.24 -3.64 -5.32
N ASP A 67 0.08 -4.29 -6.42
CA ASP A 67 1.42 -4.30 -7.01
C ASP A 67 1.61 -3.00 -7.79
N LEU A 68 2.31 -2.02 -7.22
CA LEU A 68 2.62 -0.77 -7.92
C LEU A 68 3.88 -0.97 -8.76
N LEU A 69 3.77 -0.72 -10.06
CA LEU A 69 4.93 -0.81 -10.96
C LEU A 69 6.08 0.08 -10.45
N CYS A 70 7.30 -0.39 -10.60
CA CYS A 70 8.47 0.36 -10.18
C CYS A 70 9.64 0.13 -11.13
N ILE A 71 10.65 1.00 -11.04
CA ILE A 71 11.98 0.73 -11.58
C ILE A 71 12.83 0.19 -10.42
N PRO A 72 13.47 -0.99 -10.55
CA PRO A 72 14.40 -1.46 -9.53
C PRO A 72 15.47 -0.42 -9.21
N GLY A 73 15.72 -0.18 -7.92
CA GLY A 73 16.66 0.83 -7.45
C GLY A 73 16.14 2.26 -7.39
N GLN A 74 14.91 2.55 -7.83
CA GLN A 74 14.34 3.90 -7.67
C GLN A 74 14.00 4.20 -6.21
N GLU A 75 13.99 5.48 -5.82
CA GLU A 75 13.56 5.89 -4.50
C GLU A 75 12.11 5.49 -4.21
N VAL A 76 11.88 5.02 -3.00
CA VAL A 76 10.56 4.78 -2.43
C VAL A 76 10.35 5.79 -1.31
N VAL A 77 9.19 6.45 -1.33
CA VAL A 77 8.86 7.53 -0.39
C VAL A 77 7.75 7.15 0.58
N ALA A 78 7.72 7.81 1.73
CA ALA A 78 6.61 7.73 2.66
C ALA A 78 5.32 8.34 2.05
N PRO A 79 4.18 7.63 2.10
CA PRO A 79 2.94 8.07 1.45
C PRO A 79 2.21 9.20 2.21
N PHE A 80 2.53 9.40 3.49
CA PHE A 80 1.96 10.40 4.38
C PHE A 80 2.88 10.63 5.59
N ASP A 81 2.65 11.71 6.34
CA ASP A 81 3.33 11.96 7.61
C ASP A 81 2.94 10.88 8.64
N GLY A 82 3.91 10.37 9.38
CA GLY A 82 3.64 9.33 10.36
C GLY A 82 4.89 8.73 11.00
N ILE A 83 4.75 7.50 11.47
CA ILE A 83 5.80 6.76 12.17
C ILE A 83 6.00 5.41 11.47
N ILE A 84 7.23 5.11 11.06
CA ILE A 84 7.65 3.75 10.73
C ILE A 84 7.59 2.93 12.02
N ARG A 85 6.63 2.00 12.12
CA ARG A 85 6.43 1.17 13.31
C ARG A 85 7.39 0.00 13.38
N ARG A 86 7.68 -0.60 12.23
CA ARG A 86 8.53 -1.78 12.12
C ARG A 86 8.94 -2.05 10.68
N TYR A 87 9.98 -2.86 10.60
CA TYR A 87 10.36 -3.63 9.43
C TYR A 87 9.84 -5.06 9.59
N PHE A 88 9.50 -5.71 8.49
CA PHE A 88 9.11 -7.12 8.51
C PHE A 88 9.67 -7.85 7.30
N ASN A 89 9.97 -9.14 7.47
CA ASN A 89 10.33 -10.00 6.35
C ASN A 89 9.05 -10.34 5.57
N VAL A 90 9.08 -10.14 4.26
CA VAL A 90 7.94 -10.46 3.38
C VAL A 90 7.78 -11.96 3.25
N TYR A 91 8.90 -12.69 3.27
CA TYR A 91 8.93 -14.14 3.21
C TYR A 91 9.78 -14.69 4.35
N GLU A 92 9.32 -15.80 4.94
CA GLU A 92 10.04 -16.47 6.04
C GLU A 92 11.35 -17.09 5.57
N ASP A 93 11.42 -17.52 4.31
CA ASP A 93 12.54 -18.24 3.71
C ASP A 93 13.62 -17.35 3.07
N GLU A 94 13.30 -16.09 2.80
CA GLU A 94 14.23 -15.13 2.17
C GLU A 94 14.19 -13.78 2.88
N PRO A 95 15.02 -13.58 3.92
CA PRO A 95 15.00 -12.39 4.76
C PRO A 95 15.44 -11.10 4.05
N ASN A 96 15.94 -11.21 2.81
CA ASN A 96 16.36 -10.04 2.02
C ASN A 96 15.17 -9.25 1.46
N TYR A 97 13.98 -9.84 1.42
CA TYR A 97 12.76 -9.13 1.01
C TYR A 97 12.11 -8.51 2.24
N ILE A 98 12.33 -7.20 2.39
CA ILE A 98 11.86 -6.42 3.52
C ILE A 98 10.61 -5.62 3.14
N GLY A 99 9.74 -5.43 4.13
CA GLY A 99 8.68 -4.43 4.09
C GLY A 99 8.72 -3.49 5.29
N ILE A 100 8.09 -2.32 5.13
CA ILE A 100 7.92 -1.29 6.15
C ILE A 100 6.43 -1.13 6.45
N GLU A 101 6.11 -0.91 7.72
CA GLU A 101 4.78 -0.51 8.18
C GLU A 101 4.82 0.95 8.69
N ILE A 102 4.01 1.83 8.10
CA ILE A 102 3.90 3.26 8.47
C ILE A 102 2.50 3.54 8.98
N LEU A 103 2.40 4.06 10.21
CA LEU A 103 1.15 4.53 10.80
C LEU A 103 1.08 6.04 10.68
N SER A 104 -0.02 6.56 10.13
CA SER A 104 -0.18 8.00 9.94
C SER A 104 -0.22 8.76 11.26
N THR A 105 0.20 10.02 11.24
CA THR A 105 -0.13 10.97 12.31
C THR A 105 -1.65 10.99 12.50
N GLY A 106 -2.13 10.81 13.74
CA GLY A 106 -3.56 10.64 14.06
C GLY A 106 -4.09 9.20 14.01
N HIS A 107 -3.27 8.22 13.63
CA HIS A 107 -3.57 6.78 13.68
C HIS A 107 -4.80 6.36 12.85
N HIS A 108 -4.99 7.06 11.73
CA HIS A 108 -6.12 6.88 10.83
C HIS A 108 -5.81 5.91 9.68
N TRP A 109 -4.54 5.83 9.28
CA TRP A 109 -4.10 5.03 8.15
C TRP A 109 -2.87 4.20 8.50
N LEU A 110 -2.85 2.96 8.03
CA LEU A 110 -1.70 2.07 8.09
C LEU A 110 -1.28 1.71 6.67
N ALA A 111 -0.06 2.07 6.28
CA ALA A 111 0.54 1.65 5.03
C ALA A 111 1.51 0.50 5.28
N GLN A 112 1.45 -0.54 4.46
CA GLN A 112 2.45 -1.59 4.38
C GLN A 112 3.05 -1.59 2.98
N ILE A 113 4.38 -1.45 2.90
CA ILE A 113 5.13 -1.32 1.67
C ILE A 113 6.17 -2.43 1.64
N SER A 114 6.10 -3.35 0.68
CA SER A 114 6.99 -4.52 0.58
C SER A 114 7.95 -4.40 -0.61
N TYR A 115 9.01 -5.21 -0.61
CA TYR A 115 10.06 -5.26 -1.64
C TYR A 115 10.87 -3.98 -1.70
N ILE A 116 11.37 -3.57 -0.54
CA ILE A 116 12.18 -2.38 -0.38
C ILE A 116 13.54 -2.72 0.22
N ILE A 117 14.54 -1.97 -0.19
CA ILE A 117 15.88 -1.92 0.41
C ILE A 117 15.89 -0.65 1.26
N PRO A 118 15.62 -0.74 2.58
CA PRO A 118 15.51 0.43 3.42
C PRO A 118 16.85 1.14 3.59
N PHE A 119 16.83 2.46 3.75
CA PHE A 119 18.05 3.20 4.07
C PHE A 119 18.51 2.81 5.48
N GLU A 120 19.80 2.47 5.62
CA GLU A 120 20.41 1.98 6.86
C GLU A 120 20.22 2.92 8.05
N GLU A 121 19.99 4.21 7.78
CA GLU A 121 19.99 5.29 8.78
C GLU A 121 18.62 5.59 9.40
N LYS A 122 17.53 4.95 8.93
CA LYS A 122 16.18 5.23 9.44
C LYS A 122 15.65 4.02 10.20
N VAL A 123 16.07 3.91 11.45
CA VAL A 123 15.43 3.06 12.46
C VAL A 123 14.00 3.56 12.70
N VAL A 124 13.08 2.68 13.12
CA VAL A 124 11.72 3.00 13.64
C VAL A 124 11.65 4.43 14.17
N GLY A 125 10.80 5.27 13.58
CA GLY A 125 10.81 6.70 13.82
C GLY A 125 9.87 7.49 12.93
N GLU A 126 9.85 8.81 13.13
CA GLU A 126 9.01 9.73 12.38
C GLU A 126 9.46 9.84 10.91
N VAL A 127 8.48 9.98 10.02
CA VAL A 127 8.70 10.25 8.60
C VAL A 127 7.76 11.33 8.14
N GLU A 128 8.27 12.20 7.28
CA GLU A 128 7.47 13.17 6.56
C GLU A 128 6.94 12.57 5.25
N LYS A 129 5.78 13.00 4.81
CA LYS A 129 5.22 12.67 3.49
C LYS A 129 6.27 13.03 2.42
N ARG A 130 6.45 12.13 1.44
CA ARG A 130 7.47 12.20 0.37
C ARG A 130 8.92 12.04 0.86
N GLN A 131 9.18 11.84 2.14
CA GLN A 131 10.51 11.52 2.62
C GLN A 131 10.95 10.16 2.07
N ASP A 132 12.18 10.08 1.57
CA ASP A 132 12.77 8.83 1.10
C ASP A 132 12.93 7.84 2.27
N ILE A 133 12.48 6.60 2.04
CA ILE A 133 12.48 5.50 3.03
C ILE A 133 13.26 4.27 2.55
N GLY A 134 13.69 4.24 1.29
CA GLY A 134 14.44 3.13 0.73
C GLY A 134 14.49 3.17 -0.79
N TYR A 135 15.00 2.08 -1.37
CA TYR A 135 14.96 1.81 -2.80
C TYR A 135 14.02 0.64 -3.11
N ALA A 136 13.40 0.62 -4.28
CA ALA A 136 12.62 -0.52 -4.74
C ALA A 136 13.55 -1.72 -5.04
N ALA A 137 13.29 -2.87 -4.42
CA ALA A 137 14.02 -4.11 -4.71
C ALA A 137 13.60 -4.70 -6.08
N ASP A 138 14.44 -5.54 -6.66
CA ASP A 138 14.10 -6.28 -7.87
C ASP A 138 13.45 -7.63 -7.52
N ILE A 139 12.12 -7.69 -7.51
CA ILE A 139 11.38 -8.90 -7.16
C ILE A 139 11.47 -10.01 -8.22
N ARG A 140 12.03 -9.72 -9.40
CA ARG A 140 12.19 -10.70 -10.48
C ARG A 140 13.17 -11.80 -10.11
N ASP A 141 14.10 -11.54 -9.19
CA ASP A 141 15.10 -12.52 -8.74
C ASP A 141 14.45 -13.66 -7.94
N ARG A 142 13.35 -13.37 -7.22
CA ARG A 142 12.55 -14.41 -6.54
C ARG A 142 11.59 -15.13 -7.48
N TYR A 143 10.96 -14.39 -8.40
CA TYR A 143 9.94 -14.98 -9.29
C TYR A 143 10.52 -15.39 -10.63
N ASN A 144 10.52 -14.46 -11.60
CA ASN A 144 11.15 -14.63 -12.90
C ASN A 144 11.16 -13.29 -13.67
N GLN A 145 11.92 -13.26 -14.77
CA GLN A 145 12.09 -12.08 -15.61
C GLN A 145 10.84 -11.64 -16.40
N ARG A 146 9.76 -12.43 -16.45
CA ARG A 146 8.51 -12.02 -17.11
C ARG A 146 7.62 -11.18 -16.19
N MET A 147 7.82 -11.28 -14.88
CA MET A 147 7.15 -10.44 -13.91
C MET A 147 7.71 -9.03 -14.02
N LYS A 148 6.84 -8.03 -14.21
CA LYS A 148 7.29 -6.63 -14.18
C LYS A 148 7.68 -6.26 -12.74
N PRO A 149 8.78 -5.52 -12.52
CA PRO A 149 9.13 -5.05 -11.19
C PRO A 149 8.03 -4.21 -10.56
N HIS A 150 7.81 -4.41 -9.27
CA HIS A 150 6.79 -3.72 -8.49
C HIS A 150 7.14 -3.77 -7.00
N ILE A 151 6.52 -2.87 -6.24
CA ILE A 151 6.37 -2.98 -4.79
C ILE A 151 4.97 -3.50 -4.46
N ASP A 152 4.79 -4.23 -3.36
CA ASP A 152 3.44 -4.41 -2.83
C ASP A 152 3.07 -3.21 -1.95
N PHE A 153 1.87 -2.67 -2.16
CA PHE A 153 1.29 -1.61 -1.35
C PHE A 153 -0.07 -2.02 -0.78
N ARG A 154 -0.21 -1.98 0.54
CA ARG A 154 -1.49 -2.09 1.24
C ARG A 154 -1.73 -0.84 2.05
N LEU A 155 -2.90 -0.25 1.88
CA LEU A 155 -3.40 0.82 2.75
C LEU A 155 -4.57 0.26 3.56
N THR A 156 -4.63 0.54 4.85
CA THR A 156 -5.75 0.19 5.71
C THR A 156 -6.21 1.43 6.45
N ALA A 157 -7.52 1.67 6.44
CA ALA A 157 -8.14 2.80 7.10
C ALA A 157 -8.76 2.37 8.43
N ASN A 158 -8.75 3.26 9.41
CA ASN A 158 -9.57 3.11 10.60
C ASN A 158 -11.06 3.22 10.19
N PRO A 159 -11.89 2.18 10.41
CA PRO A 159 -13.27 2.17 9.95
C PRO A 159 -14.15 3.25 10.61
N PHE A 160 -13.76 3.79 11.75
CA PHE A 160 -14.50 4.87 12.41
C PHE A 160 -14.45 6.21 11.65
N LEU A 161 -13.51 6.39 10.73
CA LEU A 161 -13.42 7.58 9.86
C LEU A 161 -14.61 7.76 8.92
N PHE A 162 -15.31 6.67 8.61
CA PHE A 162 -16.40 6.69 7.64
C PHE A 162 -17.77 6.92 8.28
N ARG A 163 -17.84 7.10 9.61
CA ARG A 163 -19.11 7.28 10.35
C ARG A 163 -19.71 8.68 10.23
N GLU A 164 -18.93 9.69 9.83
CA GLU A 164 -19.40 11.09 9.75
C GLU A 164 -20.00 11.48 8.39
N ILE A 165 -20.04 10.57 7.42
CA ILE A 165 -20.57 10.84 6.06
C ILE A 165 -22.10 10.63 5.98
N GLU A 166 -22.74 10.19 7.07
CA GLU A 166 -24.20 9.96 7.14
C GLU A 166 -24.98 11.07 7.90
N GLY A 167 -24.37 12.23 8.16
CA GLY A 167 -25.02 13.41 8.75
C GLY A 167 -25.61 14.38 7.74
#